data_AF-A0A8S9H9S9-F1
#
_entry.id   AF-A0A8S9H9S9-F1
#
_cell.length_a   1.000
_cell.length_b   1.000
_cell.length_c   1.000
_cell.angle_alpha   90.00
_cell.angle_beta   90.00
_cell.angle_gamma   90.00
#
_symmetry.space_group_name_H-M   'P 1'
#
loop_
_entity.id
_entity.type
_entity.pdbx_description
1 polymer ?
#
loop_
_entity_poly.entity_id
_entity_poly.type
_entity_poly.pdbx_seq_one_letter_code
_entity_poly.pdbx_strand_id
1 'polypeptide(L)'
;MWISIPKRHIIIWDSICSNISSEEVDVVMEPFLYMVPYLLVECVSSDEQRAQYSLEPFTYERPTNIPPARAGDCGLYTLKYIECHALGIEFNKKNFAKPNGKTMRDKMTVDIFQELPDAHEFENRDNDANLGAYEG
;
A
#
# COMPACT_ATOMS: atom_id res chain seq x y z
N MET A 1 -2.81 2.08 -0.83
CA MET A 1 -4.29 2.07 -0.74
C MET A 1 -4.72 0.82 0.01
N TRP A 2 -5.67 0.91 0.93
CA TRP A 2 -6.37 -0.26 1.46
C TRP A 2 -7.87 0.00 1.55
N ILE A 3 -8.68 -1.05 1.39
CA ILE A 3 -10.13 -0.96 1.27
C ILE A 3 -10.77 -1.69 2.45
N SER A 4 -11.52 -0.97 3.28
CA SER A 4 -12.37 -1.55 4.31
C SER A 4 -13.74 -1.87 3.73
N ILE A 5 -13.98 -3.13 3.38
CA ILE A 5 -15.29 -3.59 2.88
C ILE A 5 -16.40 -3.31 3.92
N PRO A 6 -16.26 -3.66 5.21
CA PRO A 6 -17.33 -3.44 6.18
C PRO A 6 -17.64 -1.96 6.42
N LYS A 7 -16.62 -1.09 6.38
CA LYS A 7 -16.80 0.36 6.56
C LYS A 7 -17.12 1.11 5.28
N ARG A 8 -17.07 0.44 4.11
CA ARG A 8 -17.21 1.05 2.79
C ARG A 8 -16.30 2.27 2.61
N HIS A 9 -15.05 2.13 3.05
CA HIS A 9 -14.10 3.23 3.13
C HIS A 9 -12.73 2.82 2.60
N ILE A 10 -12.12 3.67 1.79
CA ILE A 10 -10.80 3.48 1.21
C ILE A 10 -9.82 4.45 1.85
N ILE A 11 -8.65 3.96 2.27
CA ILE A 11 -7.59 4.84 2.76
C ILE A 11 -6.45 4.88 1.75
N ILE A 12 -6.14 6.10 1.31
CA ILE A 12 -4.98 6.40 0.46
C ILE A 12 -3.83 6.81 1.37
N TRP A 13 -3.04 5.81 1.74
CA TRP A 13 -1.81 6.03 2.45
C TRP A 13 -0.70 6.46 1.49
N ASP A 14 -0.10 7.62 1.75
CA ASP A 14 0.94 8.22 0.94
C ASP A 14 2.07 8.78 1.80
N SER A 15 3.26 8.22 1.66
CA SER A 15 4.45 8.63 2.39
C SER A 15 5.17 9.85 1.79
N ILE A 16 4.78 10.28 0.59
CA ILE A 16 5.32 11.46 -0.10
C ILE A 16 4.14 12.29 -0.65
N CYS A 17 3.31 12.78 0.28
CA CYS A 17 2.08 13.48 -0.04
C CYS A 17 2.24 14.74 -0.91
N SER A 18 3.46 15.27 -1.04
CA SER A 18 3.78 16.39 -1.92
C SER A 18 3.81 16.05 -3.41
N ASN A 19 3.83 14.77 -3.79
CA ASN A 19 4.00 14.38 -5.19
C ASN A 19 2.73 14.49 -6.03
N ILE A 20 1.56 14.43 -5.40
CA ILE A 20 0.25 14.50 -6.05
C ILE A 20 -0.64 15.39 -5.19
N SER A 21 -1.30 16.38 -5.80
CA SER A 21 -2.23 17.27 -5.08
C SER A 21 -3.46 16.52 -4.58
N SER A 22 -4.24 17.14 -3.69
CA SER A 22 -5.49 16.52 -3.23
C SER A 22 -6.48 16.42 -4.39
N GLU A 23 -6.57 17.47 -5.20
CA GLU A 23 -7.49 17.57 -6.34
C GLU A 23 -7.21 16.48 -7.40
N GLU A 24 -5.94 16.20 -7.69
CA GLU A 24 -5.56 15.10 -8.58
C GLU A 24 -5.90 13.73 -7.99
N VAL A 25 -5.72 13.55 -6.68
CA VAL A 25 -6.15 12.30 -6.01
C VAL A 25 -7.66 12.15 -6.09
N ASP A 26 -8.43 13.22 -5.92
CA ASP A 26 -9.90 13.18 -5.99
C ASP A 26 -10.37 12.69 -7.36
N VAL A 27 -9.78 13.21 -8.44
CA VAL A 27 -10.05 12.77 -9.82
C VAL A 27 -9.67 11.30 -10.03
N VAL A 28 -8.51 10.86 -9.53
CA VAL A 28 -8.08 9.46 -9.65
C VAL A 28 -8.97 8.53 -8.83
N MET A 29 -9.44 8.96 -7.67
CA MET A 29 -10.19 8.12 -6.74
C MET A 29 -11.64 7.93 -7.15
N GLU A 30 -12.29 8.96 -7.73
CA GLU A 30 -13.69 8.90 -8.16
C GLU A 30 -14.08 7.55 -8.79
N PRO A 31 -13.44 7.06 -9.87
CA PRO A 31 -13.85 5.82 -10.49
C PRO A 31 -13.75 4.61 -9.55
N PHE A 32 -12.77 4.55 -8.64
CA PHE A 32 -12.65 3.45 -7.69
C PHE A 32 -13.79 3.46 -6.66
N LEU A 33 -14.22 4.63 -6.20
CA LEU A 33 -15.33 4.76 -5.24
C LEU A 33 -16.62 4.16 -5.79
N TYR A 34 -16.86 4.38 -7.09
CA TYR A 34 -18.00 3.82 -7.80
C TYR A 34 -17.78 2.34 -8.14
N MET A 35 -16.62 1.93 -8.66
CA MET A 35 -16.42 0.56 -9.15
C MET A 35 -16.40 -0.51 -8.06
N VAL A 36 -15.79 -0.22 -6.91
CA VAL A 36 -15.63 -1.20 -5.82
C VAL A 36 -16.95 -1.86 -5.39
N PRO A 37 -18.05 -1.13 -5.10
CA PRO A 37 -19.31 -1.77 -4.72
C PRO A 37 -19.88 -2.70 -5.82
N TYR A 38 -19.75 -2.34 -7.10
CA TYR A 38 -20.20 -3.23 -8.19
C TYR A 38 -19.35 -4.50 -8.26
N LEU A 39 -18.02 -4.39 -8.15
CA LEU A 39 -17.13 -5.55 -8.12
C LEU A 39 -17.47 -6.50 -6.97
N LEU A 40 -17.82 -5.97 -5.80
CA LEU A 40 -18.25 -6.80 -4.66
C LEU A 40 -19.54 -7.57 -4.94
N VAL A 41 -20.51 -6.94 -5.60
CA VAL A 41 -21.78 -7.58 -6.02
C VAL A 41 -21.55 -8.64 -7.09
N GLU A 42 -20.66 -8.40 -8.05
CA GLU A 42 -20.31 -9.37 -9.09
C GLU A 42 -19.58 -10.59 -8.53
N CYS A 43 -18.76 -10.41 -7.48
CA CYS A 43 -18.01 -11.48 -6.84
C CYS A 43 -18.86 -12.44 -5.98
N VAL A 44 -20.12 -12.10 -5.67
CA VAL A 44 -21.03 -12.99 -4.92
C VAL A 44 -21.95 -13.77 -5.85
N SER A 45 -22.04 -15.08 -5.60
CA SER A 45 -22.72 -16.03 -6.47
C SER A 45 -24.23 -16.15 -6.24
N SER A 46 -24.75 -15.66 -5.11
CA SER A 46 -26.17 -15.79 -4.73
C SER A 46 -26.86 -14.43 -4.66
N ASP A 47 -28.11 -14.38 -5.13
CA ASP A 47 -28.90 -13.14 -5.13
C ASP A 47 -29.25 -12.69 -3.70
N GLU A 48 -29.40 -13.61 -2.74
CA GLU A 48 -29.60 -13.27 -1.33
C GLU A 48 -28.36 -12.59 -0.72
N GLN A 49 -27.16 -12.97 -1.16
CA GLN A 49 -25.92 -12.31 -0.73
C GLN A 49 -25.75 -10.97 -1.43
N ARG A 50 -26.09 -10.85 -2.72
CA ARG A 50 -26.06 -9.59 -3.47
C ARG A 50 -26.93 -8.52 -2.81
N ALA A 51 -28.11 -8.88 -2.34
CA ALA A 51 -29.03 -7.98 -1.65
C ALA A 51 -28.45 -7.36 -0.36
N GLN A 52 -27.36 -7.91 0.20
CA GLN A 52 -26.68 -7.38 1.38
C GLN A 52 -25.71 -6.24 1.06
N TYR A 53 -25.30 -6.09 -0.20
CA TYR A 53 -24.35 -5.07 -0.62
C TYR A 53 -25.06 -3.86 -1.21
N SER A 54 -24.78 -2.69 -0.65
CA SER A 54 -25.21 -1.42 -1.27
C SER A 54 -24.30 -1.06 -2.46
N LEU A 55 -24.90 -0.49 -3.51
CA LEU A 55 -24.20 0.06 -4.68
C LEU A 55 -23.77 1.53 -4.51
N GLU A 56 -24.05 2.14 -3.36
CA GLU A 56 -23.61 3.51 -3.06
C GLU A 56 -22.08 3.65 -3.17
N PRO A 57 -21.54 4.78 -3.64
CA PRO A 57 -20.10 4.94 -3.72
C PRO A 57 -19.42 4.75 -2.36
N PHE A 58 -18.22 4.18 -2.37
CA PHE A 58 -17.40 4.15 -1.17
C PHE A 58 -16.93 5.57 -0.84
N THR A 59 -16.59 5.79 0.42
CA THR A 59 -15.89 7.01 0.83
C THR A 59 -14.38 6.77 0.81
N TYR A 60 -13.58 7.83 0.79
CA TYR A 60 -12.14 7.70 1.00
C TYR A 60 -11.59 8.83 1.85
N GLU A 61 -10.41 8.58 2.41
CA GLU A 61 -9.58 9.60 3.02
C GLU A 61 -8.12 9.43 2.60
N ARG A 62 -7.39 10.55 2.58
CA ARG A 62 -5.94 10.59 2.44
C ARG A 62 -5.36 11.18 3.72
N PRO A 63 -4.91 10.36 4.68
CA PRO A 63 -4.41 10.86 5.96
C PRO A 63 -3.20 11.77 5.77
N THR A 64 -3.20 12.95 6.39
CA THR A 64 -2.10 13.92 6.27
C THR A 64 -1.06 13.78 7.38
N ASN A 65 -1.40 13.08 8.46
CA ASN A 65 -0.53 12.90 9.62
C ASN A 65 0.45 11.72 9.45
N ILE A 66 0.90 11.45 8.23
CA ILE A 66 1.79 10.33 7.90
C ILE A 66 3.26 10.77 8.09
N PRO A 67 4.15 9.90 8.60
CA PRO A 67 5.59 10.18 8.63
C PRO A 67 6.14 10.27 7.19
N PRO A 68 6.75 11.39 6.78
CA PRO A 68 7.20 11.55 5.40
C PRO A 68 8.45 10.70 5.13
N ALA A 69 8.40 9.90 4.06
CA ALA A 69 9.53 9.13 3.58
C ALA A 69 10.58 10.05 2.91
N ARG A 70 11.82 9.55 2.81
CA ARG A 70 12.83 10.14 1.91
C ARG A 70 12.62 9.60 0.50
N ALA A 71 13.12 10.32 -0.51
CA ALA A 71 13.21 9.78 -1.86
C ALA A 71 13.96 8.44 -1.83
N GLY A 72 13.40 7.43 -2.50
CA GLY A 72 13.90 6.05 -2.47
C GLY A 72 13.35 5.17 -1.34
N ASP A 73 12.73 5.74 -0.30
CA ASP A 73 12.20 4.97 0.84
C ASP A 73 10.69 4.69 0.76
N CYS A 74 9.98 5.15 -0.28
CA CYS A 74 8.52 4.98 -0.38
C CYS A 74 8.08 3.51 -0.40
N GLY A 75 8.86 2.61 -1.01
CA GLY A 75 8.61 1.16 -0.99
C GLY A 75 8.74 0.57 0.40
N LEU A 76 9.82 0.89 1.12
CA LEU A 76 10.05 0.47 2.51
C LEU A 76 8.90 0.94 3.43
N TYR A 77 8.49 2.19 3.28
CA TYR A 77 7.43 2.80 4.05
C TYR A 77 6.07 2.14 3.77
N THR A 78 5.79 1.82 2.51
CA THR A 78 4.62 1.02 2.12
C THR A 78 4.62 -0.35 2.78
N LEU A 79 5.74 -1.08 2.75
CA LEU A 79 5.85 -2.42 3.36
C LEU A 79 5.65 -2.37 4.87
N LYS A 80 6.29 -1.41 5.56
CA LYS A 80 6.10 -1.23 7.01
C LYS A 80 4.68 -0.81 7.37
N TYR A 81 4.00 -0.02 6.53
CA TYR A 81 2.60 0.30 6.74
C TYR A 81 1.71 -0.94 6.64
N ILE A 82 1.94 -1.79 5.64
CA ILE A 82 1.21 -3.06 5.47
C ILE A 82 1.47 -3.99 6.67
N GLU A 83 2.72 -4.15 7.09
CA GLU A 83 3.10 -4.95 8.25
C GLU A 83 2.40 -4.47 9.52
N CYS A 84 2.47 -3.15 9.82
CA CYS A 84 1.79 -2.59 10.97
C CYS A 84 0.28 -2.81 10.94
N HIS A 85 -0.34 -2.62 9.76
CA HIS A 85 -1.76 -2.83 9.58
C HIS A 85 -2.17 -4.30 9.80
N ALA A 86 -1.40 -5.24 9.26
CA ALA A 86 -1.64 -6.68 9.44
C ALA A 86 -1.51 -7.12 10.90
N LEU A 87 -0.57 -6.52 11.64
CA LEU A 87 -0.35 -6.80 13.06
C LEU A 87 -1.27 -6.00 14.01
N GLY A 88 -2.13 -5.12 13.48
CA GLY A 88 -3.01 -4.28 14.29
C GLY A 88 -2.28 -3.24 15.14
N ILE A 89 -1.05 -2.88 14.79
CA ILE A 89 -0.24 -1.86 15.47
C ILE A 89 -0.25 -0.55 14.70
N GLU A 90 -0.19 0.56 15.44
CA GLU A 90 -0.23 1.89 14.84
C GLU A 90 1.09 2.23 14.13
N PHE A 91 0.97 2.75 12.91
CA PHE A 91 2.12 3.29 12.16
C PHE A 91 2.54 4.67 12.71
N ASN A 92 3.38 4.67 13.75
CA ASN A 92 3.74 5.87 14.51
C ASN A 92 4.96 6.63 13.96
N LYS A 93 4.86 7.96 13.83
CA LYS A 93 5.95 8.89 13.47
C LYS A 93 7.26 8.69 14.26
N LYS A 94 7.20 8.30 15.53
CA LYS A 94 8.41 8.08 16.35
C LYS A 94 9.23 6.89 15.85
N ASN A 95 8.56 5.81 15.47
CA ASN A 95 9.21 4.58 15.01
C ASN A 95 9.74 4.74 13.58
N PHE A 96 9.03 5.53 12.77
CA PHE A 96 9.30 5.74 11.35
C PHE A 96 9.85 7.14 11.06
N ALA A 97 10.64 7.70 11.99
CA ALA A 97 11.31 8.97 11.77
C ALA A 97 12.44 8.82 10.73
N LYS A 98 12.70 9.88 9.93
CA LYS A 98 13.74 9.89 8.88
C LYS A 98 15.12 9.34 9.30
N PRO A 99 15.64 9.60 10.52
CA PRO A 99 16.92 9.04 10.96
C PRO A 99 16.95 7.50 11.01
N ASN A 100 15.80 6.86 11.18
CA ASN A 100 15.70 5.40 11.32
C ASN A 100 15.74 4.67 9.97
N GLY A 101 15.68 5.39 8.84
CA GLY A 101 15.52 4.79 7.51
C GLY A 101 16.59 3.76 7.15
N LYS A 102 17.87 4.01 7.47
CA LYS A 102 18.94 3.03 7.24
C LYS A 102 18.71 1.75 8.03
N THR A 103 18.50 1.86 9.35
CA THR A 103 18.26 0.71 10.21
C THR A 103 17.01 -0.06 9.79
N MET A 104 15.97 0.63 9.33
CA MET A 104 14.77 -0.03 8.80
C MET A 104 15.06 -0.82 7.53
N ARG A 105 15.83 -0.25 6.58
CA ARG A 105 16.27 -0.97 5.38
C ARG A 105 17.11 -2.18 5.75
N ASP A 106 18.15 -2.00 6.54
CA ASP A 106 19.07 -3.07 6.94
C ASP A 106 18.31 -4.23 7.61
N LYS A 107 17.37 -3.92 8.52
CA LYS A 107 16.52 -4.94 9.16
C LYS A 107 15.62 -5.64 8.16
N MET A 108 14.91 -4.90 7.32
CA MET A 108 14.01 -5.51 6.34
C MET A 108 14.77 -6.39 5.33
N THR A 109 15.97 -5.99 4.91
CA THR A 109 16.83 -6.82 4.06
C THR A 109 17.19 -8.14 4.76
N VAL A 110 17.56 -8.09 6.04
CA VAL A 110 17.87 -9.30 6.84
C VAL A 110 16.63 -10.17 6.99
N ASP A 111 15.48 -9.58 7.32
CA ASP A 111 14.21 -10.31 7.50
C ASP A 111 13.82 -11.04 6.20
N ILE A 112 13.85 -10.34 5.05
CA ILE A 112 13.55 -10.93 3.73
C ILE A 112 14.52 -12.07 3.39
N PHE A 113 15.82 -11.89 3.64
CA PHE A 113 16.82 -12.91 3.38
C PHE A 113 16.61 -14.16 4.24
N GLN A 114 16.18 -13.99 5.49
CA GLN A 114 15.89 -15.10 6.40
C GLN A 114 14.59 -15.84 6.06
N GLU A 115 13.57 -15.12 5.59
CA GLU A 115 12.30 -15.72 5.13
C GLU A 115 12.47 -16.51 3.81
N LEU A 116 13.50 -16.17 3.02
CA LEU A 116 13.78 -16.79 1.74
C LEU A 116 15.22 -17.34 1.71
N PRO A 117 15.55 -18.35 2.54
CA PRO A 117 16.93 -18.81 2.73
C PRO A 117 17.57 -19.31 1.43
N ASP A 118 16.79 -19.92 0.55
CA ASP A 118 17.25 -20.49 -0.72
C ASP A 118 17.08 -19.53 -1.90
N ALA A 119 16.68 -18.27 -1.67
CA ALA A 119 16.45 -17.34 -2.77
C ALA A 119 17.70 -16.98 -3.58
N HIS A 120 18.87 -17.17 -2.99
CA HIS A 120 20.15 -17.04 -3.66
C HIS A 120 20.43 -18.16 -4.67
N GLU A 121 19.68 -19.27 -4.61
CA GLU A 121 19.75 -20.39 -5.56
C GLU A 121 18.71 -20.27 -6.68
N PHE A 122 17.75 -19.33 -6.57
CA PHE A 122 16.79 -19.12 -7.65
C PHE A 122 17.52 -18.62 -8.90
N GLU A 123 17.34 -19.34 -10.01
CA GLU A 123 17.73 -18.83 -11.33
C GLU A 123 17.01 -17.51 -11.55
N ASN A 124 17.76 -16.43 -11.76
CA ASN A 124 17.20 -15.16 -12.17
C ASN A 124 16.62 -15.32 -13.59
N ARG A 125 15.31 -15.62 -13.68
CA ARG A 125 14.58 -15.72 -14.96
C ARG A 125 14.10 -14.35 -15.45
N ASP A 126 14.23 -13.33 -14.61
CA ASP A 126 13.90 -11.96 -14.92
C ASP A 126 15.14 -11.31 -15.56
N ASN A 127 15.20 -11.50 -16.87
CA ASN A 127 16.13 -10.90 -17.83
C ASN A 127 16.73 -9.57 -17.34
N ASP A 128 18.07 -9.49 -17.31
CA ASP A 128 18.94 -8.39 -16.84
C ASP A 128 18.71 -7.00 -17.51
N ALA A 129 17.65 -6.87 -18.31
CA ALA A 129 17.29 -5.69 -19.09
C ALA A 129 17.09 -4.40 -18.26
N ASN A 130 16.87 -4.51 -16.95
CA ASN A 130 16.67 -3.36 -16.06
C ASN A 130 17.90 -2.98 -15.23
N LEU A 131 19.03 -3.68 -15.35
CA LEU A 131 20.25 -3.34 -14.58
C LEU A 131 20.81 -1.96 -14.96
N GLY A 132 20.62 -1.53 -16.21
CA GLY A 132 21.04 -0.20 -16.68
C GLY A 132 20.19 0.97 -16.17
N ALA A 133 19.09 0.71 -15.45
CA ALA A 133 18.22 1.77 -14.91
C ALA A 133 18.74 2.38 -13.60
N TYR A 134 19.77 1.80 -12.99
CA TYR A 134 20.35 2.24 -11.71
C TYR A 134 21.74 2.88 -11.85
N GLU A 135 22.29 2.95 -13.06
CA GLU A 135 23.47 3.77 -13.35
C GLU A 135 23.03 5.21 -13.69
N GLY A 136 22.75 5.97 -12.64
CA GLY A 136 22.51 7.42 -12.69
C GLY A 136 23.53 8.19 -11.85
#